data_AF-V4A8G0-F1
#
_entry.id   AF-V4A8G0-F1
#
_cell.length_a   1.000
_cell.length_b   1.000
_cell.length_c   1.000
_cell.angle_alpha   90.00
_cell.angle_beta   90.00
_cell.angle_gamma   90.00
#
_symmetry.space_group_name_H-M   'P 1'
#
loop_
_entity.id
_entity.type
_entity.pdbx_description
1 polymer ?
#
loop_
_entity_poly.entity_id
_entity_poly.type
_entity_poly.pdbx_seq_one_letter_code
_entity_poly.pdbx_strand_id
1 'polypeptide(L)'
;IDEFFVVLMLIRLGLPLEDLAYRFCISTTCGDIFNRWIDYLDNQLSVLVMWPSRDVIDCNMPEIFKNKFPTTRVIIDATEIRTETPSSLKLKSLMYSDYKSHDLEIFN
;
A
#
# COMPACT_ATOMS: atom_id res chain seq x y z
N ILE A 1 21.92 -6.46 -13.68
CA ILE A 1 21.20 -5.57 -12.75
C ILE A 1 20.90 -6.35 -11.49
N ASP A 2 21.12 -5.75 -10.32
CA ASP A 2 20.64 -6.33 -9.07
C ASP A 2 19.12 -6.08 -9.00
N GLU A 3 18.35 -7.01 -9.57
CA GLU A 3 16.89 -6.89 -9.67
C GLU A 3 16.22 -6.78 -8.30
N PHE A 4 16.76 -7.49 -7.29
CA PHE A 4 16.23 -7.45 -5.93
C PHE A 4 16.38 -6.06 -5.33
N PHE A 5 17.53 -5.42 -5.52
CA PHE A 5 17.74 -4.05 -5.05
C PHE A 5 16.79 -3.03 -5.72
N VAL A 6 16.49 -3.19 -7.02
CA VAL A 6 15.49 -2.35 -7.71
C VAL A 6 14.12 -2.48 -7.04
N VAL A 7 13.70 -3.71 -6.73
CA VAL A 7 12.41 -4.01 -6.09
C VAL A 7 12.36 -3.45 -4.67
N LEU A 8 13.44 -3.60 -3.90
CA LEU A 8 13.52 -3.02 -2.55
C LEU A 8 13.44 -1.49 -2.58
N MET A 9 14.08 -0.83 -3.55
CA MET A 9 13.97 0.62 -3.72
C MET A 9 12.53 1.03 -4.06
N LEU A 10 11.87 0.30 -4.97
CA LEU A 10 10.49 0.56 -5.34
C LEU A 10 9.55 0.44 -4.13
N ILE A 11 9.62 -0.67 -3.38
CA ILE A 11 8.74 -0.90 -2.21
C ILE A 11 9.04 0.10 -1.09
N ARG A 12 10.31 0.44 -0.84
CA ARG A 12 10.70 1.28 0.29
C ARG A 12 10.42 2.76 0.06
N LEU A 13 10.57 3.22 -1.17
CA LEU A 13 10.57 4.64 -1.54
C LEU A 13 9.38 5.04 -2.43
N GLY A 14 8.66 4.08 -3.04
CA GLY A 14 7.54 4.37 -3.93
C GLY A 14 7.94 5.14 -5.20
N LEU A 15 9.16 4.92 -5.70
CA LEU A 15 9.69 5.67 -6.85
C LEU A 15 8.93 5.32 -8.15
N PRO A 16 8.77 6.29 -9.08
CA PRO A 16 8.24 6.00 -10.40
C PRO A 16 9.10 4.96 -11.14
N LEU A 17 8.44 4.09 -11.90
CA LEU A 17 9.15 3.04 -12.66
C LEU A 17 10.12 3.64 -13.68
N GLU A 18 9.83 4.83 -14.22
CA GLU A 18 10.71 5.54 -15.15
C GLU A 18 12.00 6.03 -14.47
N ASP A 19 11.92 6.48 -13.22
CA ASP A 19 13.09 6.89 -12.43
C ASP A 19 14.00 5.69 -12.13
N LEU A 20 13.42 4.56 -11.75
CA LEU A 20 14.17 3.31 -11.56
C LEU A 20 14.77 2.81 -12.88
N ALA A 21 14.01 2.84 -13.97
CA ALA A 21 14.49 2.45 -15.28
C ALA A 21 15.73 3.27 -15.70
N TYR A 22 15.67 4.59 -15.48
CA TYR A 22 16.79 5.49 -15.73
C TYR A 22 18.00 5.18 -14.85
N ARG A 23 17.82 5.05 -13.52
CA ARG A 23 18.92 4.81 -12.56
C ARG A 23 19.65 3.49 -12.81
N PHE A 24 18.92 2.46 -13.20
CA PHE A 24 19.49 1.12 -13.41
C PHE A 24 19.84 0.85 -14.87
N CYS A 25 19.67 1.83 -15.77
CA CYS A 25 19.88 1.71 -17.21
C CYS A 25 19.12 0.50 -17.80
N ILE A 26 17.90 0.26 -17.33
CA ILE A 26 17.00 -0.79 -17.81
C ILE A 26 15.86 -0.17 -18.62
N SER A 27 15.27 -0.95 -19.53
CA SER A 27 14.11 -0.51 -20.29
C SER A 27 12.85 -0.50 -19.42
N THR A 28 11.68 -0.34 -20.04
CA THR A 28 10.34 -0.48 -19.42
C THR A 28 10.05 -1.86 -18.81
N THR A 29 11.04 -2.77 -18.79
CA THR A 29 11.00 -4.07 -18.10
C THR A 29 11.03 -3.97 -16.58
N CYS A 30 11.16 -2.78 -15.98
CA CYS A 30 11.12 -2.61 -14.53
C CYS A 30 9.81 -3.14 -13.90
N GLY A 31 8.68 -3.00 -14.61
CA GLY A 31 7.39 -3.56 -14.16
C GLY A 31 7.38 -5.10 -14.17
N ASP A 32 7.96 -5.73 -15.21
CA ASP A 32 8.04 -7.18 -15.30
C ASP A 32 8.97 -7.77 -14.22
N ILE A 33 10.07 -7.07 -13.94
CA ILE A 33 10.98 -7.40 -12.84
C ILE A 33 10.21 -7.32 -11.51
N PHE A 34 9.48 -6.23 -11.28
CA PHE A 34 8.69 -6.07 -10.06
C PHE A 34 7.69 -7.21 -9.86
N ASN A 35 6.84 -7.50 -10.85
CA ASN A 35 5.83 -8.55 -10.74
C ASN A 35 6.44 -9.92 -10.41
N ARG A 36 7.52 -10.30 -11.11
CA ARG A 36 8.21 -11.57 -10.88
C ARG A 36 8.78 -11.68 -9.47
N TRP A 37 9.34 -10.59 -8.95
CA TRP A 37 9.89 -10.56 -7.60
C TRP A 37 8.80 -10.53 -6.54
N ILE A 38 7.67 -9.87 -6.78
CA ILE A 38 6.52 -9.91 -5.86
C ILE A 38 5.98 -11.35 -5.76
N ASP A 39 5.81 -12.05 -6.88
CA ASP A 39 5.38 -13.45 -6.87
C ASP A 39 6.37 -14.34 -6.10
N TYR A 40 7.67 -14.13 -6.31
CA TYR A 40 8.71 -14.85 -5.59
C TYR A 40 8.68 -14.55 -4.08
N LEU A 41 8.60 -13.27 -3.70
CA LEU A 41 8.57 -12.84 -2.31
C LEU A 41 7.31 -13.30 -1.60
N ASP A 42 6.16 -13.31 -2.26
CA ASP A 42 4.91 -13.85 -1.70
C ASP A 42 5.10 -15.31 -1.26
N ASN A 43 5.66 -16.13 -2.15
CA ASN A 43 5.96 -17.53 -1.82
C ASN A 43 6.95 -17.66 -0.65
N GLN A 44 8.04 -16.89 -0.65
CA GLN A 44 9.07 -16.98 0.40
C GLN A 44 8.61 -16.42 1.76
N LEU A 45 7.82 -15.35 1.75
CA LEU A 45 7.40 -14.64 2.96
C LEU A 45 6.03 -15.10 3.48
N SER A 46 5.31 -15.96 2.74
CA SER A 46 4.03 -16.54 3.15
C SER A 46 4.05 -17.11 4.57
N VAL A 47 5.17 -17.71 4.99
CA VAL A 47 5.36 -18.27 6.33
C VAL A 47 5.41 -17.22 7.45
N LEU A 48 5.77 -15.98 7.13
CA LEU A 48 5.80 -14.87 8.09
C LEU A 48 4.43 -14.22 8.25
N VAL A 49 3.56 -14.35 7.26
CA VAL A 49 2.23 -13.73 7.23
C VAL A 49 1.16 -14.79 7.43
N MET A 50 1.05 -15.32 8.64
CA MET A 50 -0.02 -16.25 9.00
C MET A 50 -1.34 -15.50 9.16
N TRP A 51 -2.20 -15.61 8.15
CA TRP A 51 -3.56 -15.08 8.21
C TRP A 51 -4.45 -15.99 9.08
N PRO A 52 -5.06 -15.48 10.16
CA PRO A 52 -6.01 -16.28 10.94
C PRO A 52 -7.21 -16.68 10.09
N SER A 53 -7.76 -17.87 10.38
CA SER A 53 -8.97 -18.35 9.72
C SER A 53 -10.14 -17.40 9.96
N ARG A 54 -11.16 -17.51 9.12
CA ARG A 54 -12.37 -16.69 9.26
C ARG A 54 -13.02 -16.86 10.64
N ASP A 55 -13.11 -18.10 11.11
CA ASP A 55 -13.72 -18.43 12.40
C ASP A 55 -12.96 -17.78 13.56
N VAL A 56 -11.62 -17.80 13.53
CA VAL A 56 -10.79 -17.17 14.56
C VAL A 56 -11.03 -15.66 14.60
N ILE A 57 -11.13 -15.02 13.43
CA ILE A 57 -11.44 -13.59 13.35
C ILE A 57 -12.83 -13.32 13.93
N ASP A 58 -13.85 -14.07 13.52
CA ASP A 58 -15.23 -13.85 13.96
C ASP A 58 -15.41 -14.09 15.46
N CYS A 59 -14.73 -15.09 16.04
CA CYS A 59 -14.74 -15.33 17.48
C CYS A 59 -14.14 -14.16 18.27
N ASN A 60 -13.08 -13.54 17.76
CA ASN A 60 -12.37 -12.46 18.45
C ASN A 60 -12.82 -11.05 18.02
N MET A 61 -13.72 -10.93 17.04
CA MET A 61 -14.18 -9.65 16.52
C MET A 61 -15.01 -8.90 17.57
N PRO A 62 -14.71 -7.61 17.84
CA PRO A 62 -15.53 -6.79 18.72
C PRO A 62 -16.99 -6.69 18.25
N GLU A 63 -17.93 -6.62 19.18
CA GLU A 63 -19.36 -6.64 18.88
C GLU A 63 -19.80 -5.49 17.96
N ILE A 64 -19.20 -4.30 18.14
CA ILE A 64 -19.48 -3.15 17.26
C ILE A 64 -19.07 -3.41 15.82
N PHE A 65 -17.98 -4.15 15.60
CA PHE A 65 -17.51 -4.53 14.27
C PHE A 65 -18.39 -5.64 13.69
N LYS A 66 -18.79 -6.64 14.48
CA LYS A 66 -19.76 -7.66 14.03
C LYS A 66 -21.06 -7.02 13.53
N ASN A 67 -21.56 -6.01 14.25
CA ASN A 67 -22.83 -5.37 13.91
C ASN A 67 -22.74 -4.39 12.75
N LYS A 68 -21.66 -3.59 12.64
CA LYS A 68 -21.52 -2.56 11.61
C LYS A 68 -20.74 -3.01 10.38
N PHE A 69 -19.77 -3.90 10.56
CA PHE A 69 -18.79 -4.30 9.56
C PHE A 69 -18.53 -5.82 9.61
N PRO A 70 -19.57 -6.67 9.49
CA PRO A 70 -19.45 -8.11 9.71
C PRO A 70 -18.45 -8.79 8.79
N THR A 71 -18.19 -8.25 7.59
CA THR A 71 -17.27 -8.86 6.62
C THR A 71 -15.80 -8.49 6.85
N THR A 72 -15.50 -7.52 7.72
CA THR A 72 -14.13 -7.02 7.95
C THR A 72 -13.24 -8.11 8.52
N ARG A 73 -12.05 -8.28 7.91
CA ARG A 73 -11.02 -9.21 8.39
C ARG A 73 -9.73 -8.53 8.82
N VAL A 74 -9.42 -7.39 8.21
CA VAL A 74 -8.15 -6.68 8.37
C VAL A 74 -8.47 -5.19 8.45
N ILE A 75 -7.79 -4.51 9.36
CA ILE A 75 -7.76 -3.06 9.43
C ILE A 75 -6.35 -2.66 9.03
N ILE A 76 -6.22 -1.93 7.93
CA ILE A 76 -4.95 -1.39 7.47
C ILE A 76 -4.96 0.07 7.91
N ASP A 77 -4.05 0.42 8.82
CA ASP A 77 -3.84 1.80 9.23
C ASP A 77 -2.74 2.41 8.36
N ALA A 78 -3.11 3.43 7.57
CA ALA A 78 -2.18 4.13 6.69
C ALA A 78 -1.67 5.40 7.39
N THR A 79 -0.38 5.71 7.21
CA THR A 79 0.15 7.00 7.66
C THR A 79 -0.12 8.06 6.60
N GLU A 80 -1.00 8.99 6.92
CA GLU A 80 -1.30 10.12 6.04
C GLU A 80 -0.20 11.18 6.13
N ILE A 81 0.27 11.67 4.98
CA ILE A 81 1.26 12.74 4.91
C ILE A 81 0.55 14.04 4.52
N ARG A 82 0.87 15.12 5.23
CA ARG A 82 0.33 16.45 4.91
C ARG A 82 0.96 16.96 3.62
N THR A 83 0.13 17.47 2.73
CA THR A 83 0.58 18.08 1.48
C THR A 83 0.13 19.52 1.39
N GLU A 84 0.65 20.23 0.40
CA GLU A 84 0.14 21.56 0.07
C GLU A 84 -1.32 21.46 -0.38
N THR A 85 -2.14 22.37 0.13
CA THR A 85 -3.56 22.48 -0.21
C THR A 85 -3.69 22.89 -1.68
N PRO A 86 -4.25 22.04 -2.57
CA PRO A 86 -4.36 22.35 -3.99
C PRO A 86 -5.29 23.55 -4.20
N SER A 87 -4.98 24.45 -5.12
CA SER A 87 -5.81 25.65 -5.37
C SER A 87 -7.22 25.33 -5.87
N SER A 88 -7.39 24.19 -6.55
CA SER A 88 -8.67 23.70 -7.05
C SER A 88 -9.55 23.16 -5.92
N LEU A 89 -10.74 23.74 -5.74
CA LEU A 89 -11.74 23.28 -4.77
C LEU A 89 -12.10 21.79 -4.95
N LYS A 90 -12.12 21.30 -6.19
CA LYS A 90 -12.39 19.89 -6.50
C LYS A 90 -11.29 18.97 -5.97
N LEU A 91 -10.03 19.39 -6.06
CA LEU A 91 -8.90 18.61 -5.55
C LEU A 91 -8.85 18.67 -4.02
N LYS A 92 -9.15 19.84 -3.42
CA LYS A 92 -9.26 19.96 -1.96
C LYS A 92 -10.29 18.99 -1.40
N SER A 93 -11.50 18.92 -1.97
CA SER A 93 -12.53 18.01 -1.48
C SER A 93 -12.16 16.53 -1.59
N LEU A 94 -11.24 16.18 -2.50
CA LEU A 94 -10.76 14.79 -2.65
C LEU A 94 -9.63 14.44 -1.68
N MET A 95 -8.84 15.43 -1.28
CA MET A 95 -7.69 15.27 -0.38
C MET A 95 -8.05 15.51 1.08
N TYR A 96 -9.19 16.14 1.37
CA TYR A 96 -9.59 16.47 2.72
C TYR A 96 -9.96 15.23 3.54
N SER A 97 -9.30 15.06 4.69
CA SER A 97 -9.64 14.05 5.69
C SER A 97 -10.41 14.72 6.83
N ASP A 98 -11.68 14.35 6.99
CA ASP A 98 -12.51 14.80 8.10
C ASP A 98 -11.87 14.45 9.46
N TYR A 99 -11.24 13.28 9.54
CA TYR A 99 -10.59 12.78 10.75
C TYR A 99 -9.43 13.67 11.23
N LYS A 100 -8.64 14.20 10.29
CA LYS A 100 -7.50 15.10 10.61
C LYS A 100 -7.82 16.58 10.42
N SER A 101 -9.00 16.90 9.89
CA SER A 101 -9.42 18.25 9.53
C SER A 101 -8.40 18.97 8.64
N HIS A 102 -7.83 18.25 7.66
CA HIS A 102 -6.78 18.77 6.77
C HIS A 102 -6.73 18.04 5.43
N ASP A 103 -6.17 18.69 4.40
CA ASP A 103 -5.85 18.06 3.11
C ASP A 103 -4.63 17.12 3.26
N LEU A 104 -4.76 15.92 2.71
CA LEU A 104 -3.82 14.81 2.77
C LEU A 104 -3.71 14.15 1.40
N GLU A 105 -2.53 13.66 1.06
CA GLU A 105 -2.36 12.77 -0.09
C GLU A 105 -2.47 11.32 0.39
N ILE A 106 -3.45 10.60 -0.15
CA ILE A 106 -3.58 9.17 0.05
C ILE A 106 -2.79 8.50 -1.07
N PHE A 107 -1.64 7.91 -0.72
CA PHE A 107 -0.93 7.02 -1.62
C PHE A 107 -1.77 5.73 -1.76
N ASN A 108 -2.58 5.65 -2.82
CA ASN A 108 -3.26 4.42 -3.24
C ASN A 108 -2.37 3.62 -4.20
#